data_AF-A0A2V9L182-F1
#
_entry.id   AF-A0A2V9L182-F1
#
_cell.length_a   1.000
_cell.length_b   1.000
_cell.length_c   1.000
_cell.angle_alpha   90.00
_cell.angle_beta   90.00
_cell.angle_gamma   90.00
#
_symmetry.space_group_name_H-M   'P 1'
#
loop_
_entity.id
_entity.type
_entity.pdbx_description
1 polymer ?
#
loop_
_entity_poly.entity_id
_entity_poly.type
_entity_poly.pdbx_seq_one_letter_code
_entity_poly.pdbx_strand_id
1 'polypeptide(L)'
;MTLHVCLLGTDGSGKTTLAAPLSVVLAAEMGFCVGSAGEAFTVVGPDEDLLAPNFHPDGFPLSARVSEWFKGLAKKAANNRTIYPAFKLAHMALQDRAARKLADRYKVDVMVSEGNTLLSAMGRAANYSCPASDPASPIRPAPDVKDLDAVFAHLIDGQPLPERVRAKAPVLGWASLIGRLCRFAGFDPGWLPDAVIFLDVSPETALLRITSRHGKIDRHENVADLAQARSMYVKTLEAYRRCRGSAKVLHIAAQNLAPGETLRAAIEGLRPWTAAGRRRGLSSSPVLGTTNAQLAGSGFWKRVLDRRYLFRHLLPMWFRGAWREPMFVFSKAGRLLLNEGYSARVMRVIYEREKSARGFWDRIFVGYPLHRAVYDRLQILRRRIQPELESRLRGGRSIRVFTAPSGFADDLFQPLESMASGAASLVHGVDVTAVDLDPQGTVAEETARRAAKLGFRFRFVRADLTSEDVRVGFEKDGPYDIALFVGLSSWLPKPETLSHLRWLREHLREDGLLVTDCFTAGAYALAGCYAGYKAQYYSPGSYRMLLDYCGFDGLGAMVESGADRINHVLIASP
;
A
#
# COMPACT_ATOMS: atom_id res chain seq x y z
N MET A 1 16.92 -13.86 -10.04
CA MET A 1 16.13 -13.64 -11.26
C MET A 1 14.80 -13.06 -10.82
N THR A 2 14.40 -11.90 -11.34
CA THR A 2 13.14 -11.24 -10.97
C THR A 2 12.02 -11.78 -11.85
N LEU A 3 10.91 -12.23 -11.26
CA LEU A 3 9.67 -12.52 -11.98
C LEU A 3 8.93 -11.21 -12.23
N HIS A 4 8.70 -10.84 -13.47
CA HIS A 4 7.91 -9.66 -13.73
C HIS A 4 6.48 -10.00 -14.20
N VAL A 5 5.51 -9.35 -13.58
CA VAL A 5 4.08 -9.57 -13.75
C VAL A 5 3.46 -8.32 -14.34
N CYS A 6 2.70 -8.46 -15.42
CA CYS A 6 1.92 -7.37 -15.99
C CYS A 6 0.45 -7.49 -15.60
N LEU A 7 -0.14 -6.42 -15.03
CA LEU A 7 -1.58 -6.32 -14.80
C LEU A 7 -2.26 -5.65 -15.99
N LEU A 8 -3.17 -6.36 -16.63
CA LEU A 8 -4.03 -5.85 -17.70
C LEU A 8 -5.48 -5.79 -17.25
N GLY A 9 -6.23 -4.88 -17.84
CA GLY A 9 -7.63 -4.65 -17.55
C GLY A 9 -8.25 -3.72 -18.59
N THR A 10 -9.52 -3.95 -18.89
CA THR A 10 -10.32 -3.16 -19.83
C THR A 10 -10.74 -1.82 -19.23
N ASP A 11 -10.81 -1.71 -17.91
CA ASP A 11 -10.90 -0.44 -17.21
C ASP A 11 -9.49 0.01 -16.78
N GLY A 12 -9.14 1.30 -16.93
CA GLY A 12 -7.92 1.85 -16.31
C GLY A 12 -7.92 1.63 -14.79
N SER A 13 -9.14 1.52 -14.29
CA SER A 13 -9.58 1.50 -12.92
C SER A 13 -9.09 0.32 -12.08
N GLY A 14 -9.40 -0.93 -12.47
CA GLY A 14 -9.09 -2.10 -11.66
C GLY A 14 -7.59 -2.36 -11.53
N LYS A 15 -6.81 -2.02 -12.56
CA LYS A 15 -5.34 -2.21 -12.58
C LYS A 15 -4.65 -1.42 -11.48
N THR A 16 -4.94 -0.12 -11.39
CA THR A 16 -4.32 0.79 -10.42
C THR A 16 -4.72 0.44 -9.00
N THR A 17 -6.00 0.07 -8.82
CA THR A 17 -6.51 -0.40 -7.54
C THR A 17 -5.77 -1.66 -7.05
N LEU A 18 -5.44 -2.60 -7.94
CA LEU A 18 -4.82 -3.88 -7.55
C LEU A 18 -3.29 -3.84 -7.41
N ALA A 19 -2.58 -3.03 -8.19
CA ALA A 19 -1.12 -3.13 -8.33
C ALA A 19 -0.33 -2.91 -7.04
N ALA A 20 -0.62 -1.85 -6.28
CA ALA A 20 0.08 -1.57 -5.03
C ALA A 20 -0.32 -2.53 -3.89
N PRO A 21 -1.60 -2.88 -3.69
CA PRO A 21 -1.98 -3.89 -2.70
C PRO A 21 -1.43 -5.28 -3.03
N LEU A 22 -1.40 -5.67 -4.30
CA LEU A 22 -0.82 -6.96 -4.72
C LEU A 22 0.66 -7.06 -4.34
N SER A 23 1.43 -5.99 -4.45
CA SER A 23 2.85 -6.04 -4.04
C SER A 23 3.02 -6.24 -2.54
N VAL A 24 2.16 -5.60 -1.73
CA VAL A 24 2.14 -5.76 -0.27
C VAL A 24 1.76 -7.19 0.12
N VAL A 25 0.71 -7.75 -0.48
CA VAL A 25 0.27 -9.12 -0.17
C VAL A 25 1.29 -10.15 -0.64
N LEU A 26 1.92 -9.97 -1.82
CA LEU A 26 3.01 -10.86 -2.26
C LEU A 26 4.19 -10.83 -1.30
N ALA A 27 4.57 -9.65 -0.79
CA ALA A 27 5.63 -9.52 0.20
C ALA A 27 5.29 -10.25 1.50
N ALA A 28 4.03 -10.16 1.96
CA ALA A 28 3.55 -10.83 3.17
C ALA A 28 3.43 -12.36 3.01
N GLU A 29 2.77 -12.83 1.95
CA GLU A 29 2.44 -14.24 1.75
C GLU A 29 3.63 -15.09 1.28
N MET A 30 4.57 -14.47 0.58
CA MET A 30 5.68 -15.18 -0.07
C MET A 30 7.05 -14.80 0.51
N GLY A 31 7.11 -13.81 1.41
CA GLY A 31 8.37 -13.33 2.00
C GLY A 31 9.29 -12.64 0.98
N PHE A 32 8.71 -12.02 -0.05
CA PHE A 32 9.47 -11.43 -1.16
C PHE A 32 9.73 -9.94 -1.02
N CYS A 33 10.82 -9.49 -1.64
CA CYS A 33 10.97 -8.10 -2.03
C CYS A 33 10.18 -7.88 -3.33
N VAL A 34 9.16 -7.03 -3.30
CA VAL A 34 8.20 -6.86 -4.41
C VAL A 34 8.17 -5.41 -4.85
N GLY A 35 8.34 -5.18 -6.15
CA GLY A 35 8.19 -3.87 -6.77
C GLY A 35 6.81 -3.69 -7.38
N SER A 36 6.32 -2.46 -7.40
CA SER A 36 5.15 -2.04 -8.18
C SER A 36 5.48 -0.84 -9.04
N ALA A 37 5.04 -0.86 -10.30
CA ALA A 37 5.25 0.19 -11.28
C ALA A 37 3.92 0.55 -11.96
N GLY A 38 3.31 1.66 -11.57
CA GLY A 38 2.01 2.06 -12.12
C GLY A 38 1.63 3.51 -11.80
N GLU A 39 0.60 3.72 -10.97
CA GLU A 39 0.30 5.08 -10.51
C GLU A 39 1.45 5.70 -9.72
N ALA A 40 2.15 4.88 -8.95
CA ALA A 40 3.41 5.23 -8.31
C ALA A 40 4.41 4.09 -8.47
N PHE A 41 5.66 4.37 -8.14
CA PHE A 41 6.69 3.34 -8.01
C PHE A 41 6.87 3.01 -6.54
N THR A 42 6.72 1.73 -6.19
CA THR A 42 6.98 1.23 -4.84
C THR A 42 7.88 0.01 -4.89
N VAL A 43 8.61 -0.21 -3.80
CA VAL A 43 9.37 -1.42 -3.53
C VAL A 43 9.18 -1.73 -2.06
N VAL A 44 8.56 -2.87 -1.79
CA VAL A 44 8.14 -3.29 -0.46
C VAL A 44 8.77 -4.64 -0.15
N GLY A 45 9.34 -4.78 1.05
CA GLY A 45 9.84 -6.06 1.56
C GLY A 45 8.89 -6.64 2.61
N PRO A 46 9.17 -7.87 3.11
CA PRO A 46 8.42 -8.43 4.23
C PRO A 46 8.62 -7.61 5.52
N ASP A 47 9.84 -7.11 5.74
CA ASP A 47 10.26 -6.47 7.00
C ASP A 47 10.31 -4.94 6.96
N GLU A 48 10.43 -4.35 5.78
CA GLU A 48 10.47 -2.90 5.60
C GLU A 48 10.08 -2.50 4.17
N ASP A 49 9.57 -1.29 4.01
CA ASP A 49 9.44 -0.68 2.70
C ASP A 49 10.75 0.01 2.29
N LEU A 50 11.16 -0.18 1.03
CA LEU A 50 12.41 0.35 0.47
C LEU A 50 12.18 1.56 -0.44
N LEU A 51 10.96 1.68 -0.97
CA LEU A 51 10.52 2.77 -1.84
C LEU A 51 9.00 2.91 -1.75
N ALA A 52 8.52 4.12 -1.47
CA ALA A 52 7.10 4.44 -1.43
C ALA A 52 6.88 5.89 -1.95
N PRO A 53 5.63 6.31 -2.23
CA PRO A 53 5.36 7.70 -2.58
C PRO A 53 5.91 8.64 -1.50
N ASN A 54 6.68 9.66 -1.89
CA ASN A 54 7.40 10.58 -0.98
C ASN A 54 8.50 9.96 -0.10
N PHE A 55 8.85 8.69 -0.30
CA PHE A 55 9.93 8.01 0.40
C PHE A 55 10.84 7.26 -0.59
N HIS A 56 11.97 7.89 -0.91
CA HIS A 56 12.93 7.38 -1.89
C HIS A 56 14.37 7.60 -1.38
N PRO A 57 14.85 6.81 -0.42
CA PRO A 57 16.17 7.01 0.20
C PRO A 57 17.32 7.00 -0.81
N ASP A 58 17.19 6.23 -1.90
CA ASP A 58 18.14 6.17 -3.01
C ASP A 58 17.73 6.96 -4.26
N GLY A 59 16.63 7.72 -4.16
CA GLY A 59 16.07 8.50 -5.26
C GLY A 59 15.51 7.66 -6.42
N PHE A 60 14.78 8.31 -7.33
CA PHE A 60 14.23 7.64 -8.51
C PHE A 60 15.24 7.53 -9.66
N PRO A 61 15.22 6.45 -10.45
CA PRO A 61 15.90 6.45 -11.73
C PRO A 61 15.31 7.53 -12.65
N LEU A 62 16.13 8.11 -13.53
CA LEU A 62 15.68 9.15 -14.47
C LEU A 62 14.46 8.71 -15.28
N SER A 63 14.40 7.44 -15.69
CA SER A 63 13.26 6.88 -16.44
C SER A 63 11.95 6.98 -15.67
N ALA A 64 11.94 6.79 -14.34
CA ALA A 64 10.73 6.95 -13.53
C ALA A 64 10.26 8.42 -13.51
N ARG A 65 11.19 9.37 -13.38
CA ARG A 65 10.87 10.81 -13.37
C ARG A 65 10.31 11.28 -14.71
N VAL A 66 10.93 10.85 -15.80
CA VAL A 66 10.48 11.19 -17.16
C VAL A 66 9.17 10.46 -17.50
N SER A 67 8.98 9.23 -17.01
CA SER A 67 7.72 8.49 -17.12
C SER A 67 6.54 9.29 -16.53
N GLU A 68 6.67 9.78 -15.30
CA GLU A 68 5.64 10.61 -14.66
C GLU A 68 5.34 11.90 -15.44
N TRP A 69 6.36 12.52 -16.03
CA TRP A 69 6.16 13.67 -16.90
C TRP A 69 5.34 13.34 -18.15
N PHE A 70 5.67 12.26 -18.86
CA PHE A 70 4.88 11.79 -20.02
C PHE A 70 3.48 11.32 -19.65
N LYS A 71 3.28 10.76 -18.46
CA LYS A 71 1.96 10.44 -17.91
C LYS A 71 1.10 11.69 -17.74
N GLY A 72 1.69 12.77 -17.22
CA GLY A 72 1.05 14.08 -17.12
C GLY A 72 0.68 14.65 -18.50
N LEU A 73 1.59 14.54 -19.49
CA LEU A 73 1.32 14.96 -20.87
C LEU A 73 0.21 14.13 -21.51
N ALA A 74 0.21 12.80 -21.32
CA ALA A 74 -0.84 11.93 -21.82
C ALA A 74 -2.21 12.30 -21.23
N LYS A 75 -2.30 12.56 -19.91
CA LYS A 75 -3.54 13.02 -19.28
C LYS A 75 -4.04 14.35 -19.88
N LYS A 76 -3.15 15.31 -20.11
CA LYS A 76 -3.50 16.59 -20.77
C LYS A 76 -3.93 16.41 -22.22
N ALA A 77 -3.37 15.42 -22.91
CA ALA A 77 -3.66 15.12 -24.30
C ALA A 77 -4.80 14.12 -24.49
N ALA A 78 -5.51 13.67 -23.45
CA ALA A 78 -6.53 12.60 -23.52
C ALA A 78 -7.62 12.80 -24.59
N ASN A 79 -7.89 14.06 -24.94
CA ASN A 79 -8.85 14.43 -25.98
C ASN A 79 -8.29 14.43 -27.42
N ASN A 80 -6.97 14.35 -27.61
CA ASN A 80 -6.30 14.40 -28.90
C ASN A 80 -5.86 13.00 -29.35
N ARG A 81 -6.56 12.45 -30.35
CA ARG A 81 -6.36 11.08 -30.86
C ARG A 81 -4.99 10.85 -31.50
N THR A 82 -4.35 11.89 -32.03
CA THR A 82 -3.07 11.75 -32.73
C THR A 82 -1.90 11.71 -31.75
N ILE A 83 -1.96 12.55 -30.71
CA ILE A 83 -0.84 12.79 -29.80
C ILE A 83 -0.93 11.94 -28.53
N TYR A 84 -2.15 11.67 -28.03
CA TYR A 84 -2.36 10.85 -26.83
C TYR A 84 -1.64 9.49 -26.90
N PRO A 85 -1.76 8.70 -27.98
CA PRO A 85 -1.12 7.39 -28.05
C PRO A 85 0.40 7.49 -27.99
N ALA A 86 1.00 8.52 -28.60
CA ALA A 86 2.44 8.74 -28.56
C ALA A 86 2.93 8.99 -27.13
N PHE A 87 2.30 9.91 -26.38
CA PHE A 87 2.67 10.16 -24.99
C PHE A 87 2.38 8.96 -24.08
N LYS A 88 1.27 8.25 -24.31
CA LYS A 88 0.93 7.06 -23.52
C LYS A 88 1.93 5.92 -23.73
N LEU A 89 2.35 5.67 -24.97
CA LEU A 89 3.38 4.67 -25.30
C LEU A 89 4.75 5.07 -24.74
N ALA A 90 5.13 6.35 -24.84
CA ALA A 90 6.40 6.84 -24.29
C ALA A 90 6.43 6.71 -22.76
N HIS A 91 5.31 7.04 -22.10
CA HIS A 91 5.11 6.79 -20.67
C HIS A 91 5.32 5.30 -20.33
N MET A 92 4.62 4.38 -21.01
CA MET A 92 4.74 2.95 -20.71
C MET A 92 6.16 2.41 -20.95
N ALA A 93 6.84 2.85 -22.01
CA ALA A 93 8.20 2.40 -22.30
C ALA A 93 9.19 2.85 -21.20
N LEU A 94 9.03 4.07 -20.69
CA LEU A 94 9.82 4.59 -19.59
C LEU A 94 9.46 3.95 -18.25
N GLN A 95 8.18 3.60 -18.03
CA GLN A 95 7.72 2.83 -16.87
C GLN A 95 8.35 1.43 -16.86
N ASP A 96 8.33 0.71 -17.98
CA ASP A 96 8.95 -0.62 -18.12
C ASP A 96 10.47 -0.55 -17.86
N ARG A 97 11.14 0.48 -18.38
CA ARG A 97 12.56 0.75 -18.10
C ARG A 97 12.82 1.04 -16.62
N ALA A 98 11.97 1.84 -15.99
CA ALA A 98 12.06 2.17 -14.57
C ALA A 98 11.86 0.91 -13.70
N ALA A 99 10.87 0.08 -14.03
CA ALA A 99 10.61 -1.19 -13.36
C ALA A 99 11.86 -2.07 -13.35
N ARG A 100 12.51 -2.29 -14.51
CA ARG A 100 13.80 -3.04 -14.56
C ARG A 100 14.90 -2.43 -13.70
N LYS A 101 15.12 -1.11 -13.81
CA LYS A 101 16.17 -0.43 -13.01
C LYS A 101 15.92 -0.56 -11.51
N LEU A 102 14.65 -0.49 -11.08
CA LEU A 102 14.26 -0.66 -9.69
C LEU A 102 14.42 -2.12 -9.26
N ALA A 103 14.02 -3.07 -10.11
CA ALA A 103 14.22 -4.50 -9.84
C ALA A 103 15.69 -4.85 -9.61
N ASP A 104 16.58 -4.36 -10.49
CA ASP A 104 18.02 -4.60 -10.39
C ASP A 104 18.65 -3.92 -9.17
N ARG A 105 18.21 -2.69 -8.87
CA ARG A 105 18.72 -1.89 -7.74
C ARG A 105 18.35 -2.49 -6.40
N TYR A 106 17.09 -2.86 -6.22
CA TYR A 106 16.56 -3.34 -4.94
C TYR A 106 16.54 -4.87 -4.83
N LYS A 107 17.05 -5.58 -5.84
CA LYS A 107 17.06 -7.06 -5.91
C LYS A 107 15.67 -7.63 -5.65
N VAL A 108 14.70 -7.09 -6.38
CA VAL A 108 13.29 -7.46 -6.31
C VAL A 108 13.09 -8.88 -6.82
N ASP A 109 12.31 -9.68 -6.10
CA ASP A 109 11.92 -11.03 -6.49
C ASP A 109 10.75 -11.00 -7.49
N VAL A 110 9.76 -10.12 -7.25
CA VAL A 110 8.59 -9.94 -8.13
C VAL A 110 8.36 -8.47 -8.47
N MET A 111 8.26 -8.10 -9.74
CA MET A 111 7.94 -6.74 -10.19
C MET A 111 6.59 -6.69 -10.88
N VAL A 112 5.60 -6.03 -10.27
CA VAL A 112 4.24 -5.89 -10.79
C VAL A 112 4.10 -4.56 -11.54
N SER A 113 3.80 -4.60 -12.84
CA SER A 113 3.59 -3.41 -13.65
C SER A 113 2.14 -3.23 -14.05
N GLU A 114 1.61 -2.01 -13.92
CA GLU A 114 0.32 -1.63 -14.50
C GLU A 114 0.46 -1.45 -16.01
N GLY A 115 -0.02 -2.44 -16.75
CA GLY A 115 0.20 -2.50 -18.18
C GLY A 115 1.64 -2.83 -18.56
N ASN A 116 1.84 -2.93 -19.87
CA ASN A 116 3.14 -3.12 -20.51
C ASN A 116 3.07 -2.46 -21.88
N THR A 117 4.19 -1.89 -22.34
CA THR A 117 4.23 -1.14 -23.59
C THR A 117 3.77 -1.96 -24.78
N LEU A 118 4.31 -3.16 -24.94
CA LEU A 118 4.01 -4.04 -26.08
C LEU A 118 2.57 -4.52 -26.03
N LEU A 119 2.14 -5.10 -24.89
CA LEU A 119 0.79 -5.62 -24.72
C LEU A 119 -0.28 -4.53 -24.88
N SER A 120 0.00 -3.31 -24.43
CA SER A 120 -0.93 -2.18 -24.60
C SER A 120 -0.91 -1.63 -26.03
N ALA A 121 0.24 -1.62 -26.70
CA ALA A 121 0.33 -1.22 -28.11
C ALA A 121 -0.51 -2.14 -29.01
N MET A 122 -0.70 -3.41 -28.66
CA MET A 122 -1.56 -4.31 -29.43
C MET A 122 -3.02 -4.29 -28.94
N GLY A 123 -3.23 -4.32 -27.62
CA GLY A 123 -4.56 -4.40 -27.02
C GLY A 123 -5.38 -3.11 -27.10
N ARG A 124 -4.73 -1.93 -27.15
CA ARG A 124 -5.42 -0.62 -27.13
C ARG A 124 -5.21 0.24 -28.36
N ALA A 125 -4.18 0.00 -29.17
CA ALA A 125 -3.94 0.90 -30.32
C ALA A 125 -5.05 0.84 -31.37
N ALA A 126 -5.81 -0.27 -31.45
CA ALA A 126 -7.01 -0.36 -32.27
C ALA A 126 -8.05 0.69 -31.86
N ASN A 127 -8.33 0.82 -30.56
CA ASN A 127 -9.25 1.82 -30.02
C ASN A 127 -8.85 3.26 -30.33
N TYR A 128 -7.54 3.54 -30.36
CA TYR A 128 -7.07 4.90 -30.61
C TYR A 128 -7.04 5.26 -32.09
N SER A 129 -6.79 4.27 -32.96
CA SER A 129 -6.62 4.49 -34.40
C SER A 129 -7.94 4.36 -35.17
N CYS A 130 -8.80 3.42 -34.77
CA CYS A 130 -10.10 3.12 -35.38
C CYS A 130 -11.13 2.78 -34.27
N PRO A 131 -11.56 3.78 -33.49
CA PRO A 131 -12.53 3.57 -32.40
C PRO A 131 -13.85 3.03 -32.94
N ALA A 132 -14.38 2.00 -32.26
CA ALA A 132 -15.67 1.41 -32.58
C ALA A 132 -16.83 2.41 -32.37
N SER A 133 -16.63 3.41 -31.51
CA SER A 133 -17.63 4.44 -31.23
C SER A 133 -17.77 5.52 -32.33
N ASP A 134 -16.93 5.52 -33.36
CA ASP A 134 -16.88 6.58 -34.37
C ASP A 134 -17.30 6.07 -35.75
N PRO A 135 -18.49 6.45 -36.25
CA PRO A 135 -18.99 5.98 -37.53
C PRO A 135 -18.19 6.51 -38.73
N ALA A 136 -17.39 7.57 -38.56
CA ALA A 136 -16.51 8.09 -39.61
C ALA A 136 -15.15 7.38 -39.64
N SER A 137 -14.86 6.50 -38.67
CA SER A 137 -13.62 5.73 -38.70
C SER A 137 -13.69 4.63 -39.77
N PRO A 138 -12.63 4.44 -40.57
CA PRO A 138 -12.63 3.40 -41.60
C PRO A 138 -12.81 2.03 -40.96
N ILE A 139 -13.76 1.23 -41.47
CA ILE A 139 -13.97 -0.16 -41.06
C ILE A 139 -12.75 -0.96 -41.52
N ARG A 140 -11.77 -1.12 -40.64
CA ARG A 140 -10.64 -2.02 -40.87
C ARG A 140 -10.91 -3.37 -40.22
N PRO A 141 -10.65 -4.48 -40.92
CA PRO A 141 -10.71 -5.79 -40.29
C PRO A 141 -9.70 -5.85 -39.13
N ALA A 142 -10.19 -6.15 -37.94
CA ALA A 142 -9.34 -6.30 -36.76
C ALA A 142 -8.36 -7.49 -36.97
N PRO A 143 -7.10 -7.37 -36.52
CA PRO A 143 -6.15 -8.45 -36.67
C PRO A 143 -6.61 -9.69 -35.89
N ASP A 144 -6.38 -10.86 -36.46
CA ASP A 144 -6.56 -12.13 -35.77
C ASP A 144 -5.30 -12.50 -34.95
N VAL A 145 -5.32 -13.65 -34.28
CA VAL A 145 -4.21 -14.08 -33.42
C VAL A 145 -2.93 -14.33 -34.23
N LYS A 146 -3.02 -14.84 -35.46
CA LYS A 146 -1.85 -15.08 -36.33
C LYS A 146 -1.27 -13.78 -36.88
N ASP A 147 -2.14 -12.81 -37.18
CA ASP A 147 -1.72 -11.46 -37.55
C ASP A 147 -0.93 -10.81 -36.38
N LEU A 148 -1.37 -11.01 -35.13
CA LEU A 148 -0.68 -10.52 -33.93
C LEU A 148 0.67 -11.21 -33.66
N ASP A 149 0.83 -12.49 -34.00
CA ASP A 149 2.13 -13.17 -33.94
C ASP A 149 3.18 -12.44 -34.80
N ALA A 150 2.79 -12.00 -36.00
CA ALA A 150 3.66 -11.21 -36.88
C ALA A 150 3.94 -9.79 -36.32
N VAL A 151 2.98 -9.21 -35.59
CA VAL A 151 3.17 -7.94 -34.89
C VAL A 151 4.17 -8.08 -33.74
N PHE A 152 4.14 -9.18 -32.98
CA PHE A 152 5.16 -9.46 -31.95
C PHE A 152 6.55 -9.56 -32.57
N ALA A 153 6.71 -10.34 -33.64
CA ALA A 153 7.99 -10.45 -34.35
C ALA A 153 8.48 -9.10 -34.89
N HIS A 154 7.58 -8.23 -35.34
CA HIS A 154 7.94 -6.88 -35.78
C HIS A 154 8.42 -5.98 -34.64
N LEU A 155 7.69 -5.95 -33.52
CA LEU A 155 7.97 -5.04 -32.42
C LEU A 155 9.19 -5.48 -31.59
N ILE A 156 9.36 -6.79 -31.40
CA ILE A 156 10.44 -7.39 -30.60
C ILE A 156 11.69 -7.58 -31.46
N ASP A 157 11.56 -8.32 -32.56
CA ASP A 157 12.70 -8.77 -33.37
C ASP A 157 13.02 -7.82 -34.53
N GLY A 158 12.21 -6.78 -34.75
CA GLY A 158 12.39 -5.82 -35.84
C GLY A 158 12.06 -6.37 -37.22
N GLN A 159 11.43 -7.55 -37.31
CA GLN A 159 11.08 -8.20 -38.58
C GLN A 159 10.10 -7.35 -39.40
N PRO A 160 10.14 -7.35 -40.73
CA PRO A 160 9.20 -6.59 -41.54
C PRO A 160 7.76 -7.12 -41.35
N LEU A 161 6.80 -6.21 -41.17
CA LEU A 161 5.38 -6.57 -41.15
C LEU A 161 4.92 -7.03 -42.53
N PRO A 162 4.37 -8.25 -42.67
CA PRO A 162 3.80 -8.72 -43.91
C PRO A 162 2.70 -7.77 -44.41
N GLU A 163 2.59 -7.57 -45.73
CA GLU A 163 1.63 -6.62 -46.31
C GLU A 163 0.19 -6.91 -45.90
N ARG A 164 -0.19 -8.20 -45.87
CA ARG A 164 -1.51 -8.67 -45.40
C ARG A 164 -1.83 -8.24 -43.96
N VAL A 165 -0.81 -8.13 -43.10
CA VAL A 165 -0.93 -7.75 -41.69
C VAL A 165 -0.92 -6.24 -41.56
N ARG A 166 -0.14 -5.53 -42.38
CA ARG A 166 -0.04 -4.05 -42.36
C ARG A 166 -1.39 -3.36 -42.57
N ALA A 167 -2.27 -3.95 -43.37
CA ALA A 167 -3.62 -3.43 -43.61
C ALA A 167 -4.56 -3.57 -42.39
N LYS A 168 -4.30 -4.57 -41.52
CA LYS A 168 -5.13 -4.91 -40.35
C LYS A 168 -4.55 -4.42 -39.03
N ALA A 169 -3.22 -4.31 -38.95
CA ALA A 169 -2.52 -3.96 -37.73
C ALA A 169 -2.91 -2.54 -37.26
N PRO A 170 -2.86 -2.29 -35.94
CA PRO A 170 -3.01 -0.93 -35.42
C PRO A 170 -1.96 0.01 -36.05
N VAL A 171 -2.16 1.33 -35.95
CA VAL A 171 -1.13 2.28 -36.38
C VAL A 171 0.07 2.17 -35.43
N LEU A 172 1.03 1.31 -35.78
CA LEU A 172 2.23 1.03 -34.97
C LEU A 172 3.32 2.09 -35.13
N GLY A 173 3.13 3.11 -35.99
CA GLY A 173 4.17 4.10 -36.32
C GLY A 173 4.79 4.76 -35.09
N TRP A 174 3.99 5.12 -34.08
CA TRP A 174 4.49 5.66 -32.82
C TRP A 174 5.23 4.62 -31.98
N ALA A 175 4.72 3.39 -31.88
CA ALA A 175 5.40 2.32 -31.16
C ALA A 175 6.77 1.99 -31.78
N SER A 176 6.84 1.90 -33.12
CA SER A 176 8.09 1.66 -33.85
C SER A 176 9.05 2.85 -33.77
N LEU A 177 8.54 4.10 -33.78
CA LEU A 177 9.38 5.30 -33.59
C LEU A 177 9.95 5.36 -32.17
N ILE A 178 9.11 5.21 -31.14
CA ILE A 178 9.53 5.18 -29.74
C ILE A 178 10.52 4.04 -29.53
N GLY A 179 10.23 2.87 -30.10
CA GLY A 179 11.14 1.72 -30.08
C GLY A 179 12.52 2.05 -30.65
N ARG A 180 12.57 2.71 -31.82
CA ARG A 180 13.82 3.17 -32.42
C ARG A 180 14.54 4.22 -31.57
N LEU A 181 13.83 5.21 -31.05
CA LEU A 181 14.42 6.27 -30.21
C LEU A 181 15.00 5.70 -28.90
N CYS A 182 14.29 4.77 -28.27
CA CYS A 182 14.78 4.05 -27.10
C CYS A 182 16.03 3.23 -27.43
N ARG A 183 16.03 2.46 -28.53
CA ARG A 183 17.22 1.69 -28.96
C ARG A 183 18.42 2.60 -29.27
N PHE A 184 18.17 3.72 -29.96
CA PHE A 184 19.19 4.74 -30.22
C PHE A 184 19.78 5.31 -28.92
N ALA A 185 18.94 5.54 -27.90
CA ALA A 185 19.37 5.94 -26.57
C ALA A 185 20.00 4.81 -25.74
N GLY A 186 20.26 3.64 -26.34
CA GLY A 186 20.87 2.48 -25.67
C GLY A 186 19.91 1.72 -24.73
N PHE A 187 18.60 1.79 -24.96
CA PHE A 187 17.59 1.13 -24.15
C PHE A 187 16.75 0.16 -24.97
N ASP A 188 16.48 -1.01 -24.38
CA ASP A 188 15.51 -1.98 -24.91
C ASP A 188 14.07 -1.46 -24.65
N PRO A 189 13.30 -1.12 -25.70
CA PRO A 189 11.99 -0.47 -25.60
C PRO A 189 10.84 -1.39 -25.23
N GLY A 190 11.04 -2.70 -25.34
CA GLY A 190 9.94 -3.64 -25.36
C GLY A 190 10.40 -4.96 -24.81
N TRP A 191 9.96 -5.26 -23.60
CA TRP A 191 10.15 -6.57 -23.04
C TRP A 191 8.82 -7.17 -22.64
N LEU A 192 8.72 -8.46 -22.94
CA LEU A 192 7.58 -9.26 -22.61
C LEU A 192 7.67 -9.67 -21.15
N PRO A 193 6.62 -9.44 -20.35
CA PRO A 193 6.58 -9.90 -18.98
C PRO A 193 6.79 -11.40 -18.88
N ASP A 194 7.09 -11.91 -17.69
CA ASP A 194 7.18 -13.36 -17.47
C ASP A 194 5.77 -13.93 -17.23
N ALA A 195 4.92 -13.12 -16.61
CA ALA A 195 3.52 -13.44 -16.34
C ALA A 195 2.59 -12.25 -16.64
N VAL A 196 1.35 -12.55 -17.00
CA VAL A 196 0.30 -11.55 -17.23
C VAL A 196 -0.93 -11.95 -16.45
N ILE A 197 -1.49 -11.02 -15.68
CA ILE A 197 -2.80 -11.16 -15.05
C ILE A 197 -3.76 -10.26 -15.81
N PHE A 198 -4.76 -10.86 -16.44
CA PHE A 198 -5.83 -10.13 -17.10
C PHE A 198 -7.06 -10.11 -16.19
N LEU A 199 -7.41 -8.91 -15.72
CA LEU A 199 -8.62 -8.62 -14.96
C LEU A 199 -9.76 -8.41 -15.95
N ASP A 200 -10.55 -9.45 -16.16
CA ASP A 200 -11.64 -9.43 -17.12
C ASP A 200 -12.95 -8.98 -16.47
N VAL A 201 -13.51 -7.93 -17.05
CA VAL A 201 -14.79 -7.33 -16.66
C VAL A 201 -15.57 -6.98 -17.91
N SER A 202 -16.90 -7.03 -17.80
CA SER A 202 -17.78 -6.59 -18.88
C SER A 202 -17.55 -5.10 -19.20
N PRO A 203 -17.67 -4.68 -20.47
CA PRO A 203 -17.59 -3.26 -20.86
C PRO A 203 -18.52 -2.34 -20.06
N GLU A 204 -19.71 -2.83 -19.72
CA GLU A 204 -20.72 -2.11 -18.94
C GLU A 204 -20.24 -1.90 -17.51
N THR A 205 -19.67 -2.93 -16.88
CA THR A 205 -19.12 -2.81 -15.53
C THR A 205 -17.85 -1.98 -15.49
N ALA A 206 -17.00 -2.11 -16.50
CA ALA A 206 -15.85 -1.23 -16.67
C ALA A 206 -16.30 0.24 -16.72
N LEU A 207 -17.35 0.55 -17.49
CA LEU A 207 -17.89 1.90 -17.56
C LEU A 207 -18.48 2.35 -16.22
N LEU A 208 -19.25 1.52 -15.53
CA LEU A 208 -19.79 1.82 -14.20
C LEU A 208 -18.68 2.11 -13.16
N ARG A 209 -17.58 1.37 -13.21
CA ARG A 209 -16.40 1.60 -12.35
C ARG A 209 -15.64 2.88 -12.70
N ILE A 210 -15.69 3.31 -13.96
CA ILE A 210 -15.09 4.56 -14.42
C ILE A 210 -15.97 5.75 -14.01
N THR A 211 -17.28 5.66 -14.23
CA THR A 211 -18.24 6.74 -13.91
C THR A 211 -18.33 7.01 -12.41
N SER A 212 -18.18 5.97 -11.57
CA SER A 212 -18.19 6.11 -10.11
C SER A 212 -16.99 6.89 -9.54
N ARG A 213 -15.94 7.14 -10.35
CA ARG A 213 -14.69 7.79 -9.87
C ARG A 213 -14.75 9.31 -9.78
N HIS A 214 -15.92 9.94 -9.92
CA HIS A 214 -16.07 11.41 -9.90
C HIS A 214 -14.99 12.13 -10.73
N GLY A 215 -14.78 11.66 -11.97
CA GLY A 215 -13.79 12.18 -12.89
C GLY A 215 -14.37 12.46 -14.28
N LYS A 216 -13.60 13.18 -15.10
CA LYS A 216 -13.94 13.34 -16.51
C LYS A 216 -13.77 12.00 -17.22
N ILE A 217 -14.85 11.52 -17.83
CA ILE A 217 -14.84 10.33 -18.68
C ILE A 217 -14.06 10.67 -19.94
N ASP A 218 -13.00 9.92 -20.22
CA ASP A 218 -12.23 10.08 -21.44
C ASP A 218 -13.04 9.60 -22.64
N ARG A 219 -12.81 10.17 -23.83
CA ARG A 219 -13.59 9.86 -25.05
C ARG A 219 -13.65 8.36 -25.40
N HIS A 220 -12.61 7.61 -25.04
CA HIS A 220 -12.45 6.18 -25.33
C HIS A 220 -13.00 5.27 -24.21
N GLU A 221 -13.61 5.85 -23.18
CA GLU A 221 -14.26 5.15 -22.07
C GLU A 221 -15.77 5.07 -22.34
N ASN A 222 -16.14 4.32 -23.39
CA ASN A 222 -17.52 4.02 -23.75
C ASN A 222 -17.66 2.52 -24.05
N VAL A 223 -18.89 1.99 -24.00
CA VAL A 223 -19.16 0.55 -24.10
C VAL A 223 -18.56 -0.07 -25.38
N ALA A 224 -18.73 0.58 -26.54
CA ALA A 224 -18.26 0.06 -27.82
C ALA A 224 -16.73 -0.05 -27.87
N ASP A 225 -16.03 1.01 -27.47
CA ASP A 225 -14.57 1.01 -27.44
C ASP A 225 -14.02 0.05 -26.37
N LEU A 226 -14.68 -0.05 -25.21
CA LEU A 226 -14.30 -0.99 -24.15
C LEU A 226 -14.49 -2.45 -24.60
N ALA A 227 -15.55 -2.76 -25.35
CA ALA A 227 -15.77 -4.07 -25.96
C ALA A 227 -14.67 -4.40 -26.99
N GLN A 228 -14.31 -3.44 -27.84
CA GLN A 228 -13.20 -3.57 -28.78
C GLN A 228 -11.87 -3.85 -28.05
N ALA A 229 -11.56 -3.09 -27.00
CA ALA A 229 -10.34 -3.29 -26.20
C ALA A 229 -10.31 -4.67 -25.54
N ARG A 230 -11.43 -5.12 -24.96
CA ARG A 230 -11.55 -6.44 -24.35
C ARG A 230 -11.23 -7.54 -25.36
N SER A 231 -11.89 -7.50 -26.51
CA SER A 231 -11.67 -8.46 -27.61
C SER A 231 -10.20 -8.48 -28.06
N MET A 232 -9.61 -7.30 -28.23
CA MET A 232 -8.21 -7.17 -28.64
C MET A 232 -7.23 -7.66 -27.58
N TYR A 233 -7.48 -7.43 -26.29
CA TYR A 233 -6.63 -7.99 -25.22
C TYR A 233 -6.68 -9.51 -25.20
N VAL A 234 -7.86 -10.11 -25.32
CA VAL A 234 -8.00 -11.59 -25.36
C VAL A 234 -7.18 -12.18 -26.52
N LYS A 235 -7.31 -11.63 -27.73
CA LYS A 235 -6.52 -12.06 -28.89
C LYS A 235 -5.02 -11.85 -28.69
N THR A 236 -4.63 -10.70 -28.12
CA THR A 236 -3.23 -10.38 -27.82
C THR A 236 -2.63 -11.36 -26.83
N LEU A 237 -3.38 -11.76 -25.80
CA LEU A 237 -2.95 -12.72 -24.79
C LEU A 237 -2.84 -14.15 -25.36
N GLU A 238 -3.69 -14.51 -26.31
CA GLU A 238 -3.58 -15.78 -27.02
C GLU A 238 -2.31 -15.83 -27.90
N ALA A 239 -2.05 -14.78 -28.67
CA ALA A 239 -0.81 -14.65 -29.46
C ALA A 239 0.43 -14.64 -28.54
N TYR A 240 0.33 -13.94 -27.41
CA TYR A 240 1.38 -13.90 -26.39
C TYR A 240 1.73 -15.30 -25.84
N ARG A 241 0.73 -16.14 -25.55
CA ARG A 241 0.95 -17.54 -25.12
C ARG A 241 1.73 -18.33 -26.17
N ARG A 242 1.38 -18.18 -27.45
CA ARG A 242 2.04 -18.86 -28.57
C ARG A 242 3.49 -18.40 -28.76
N CYS A 243 3.73 -17.09 -28.69
CA CYS A 243 5.06 -16.50 -28.88
C CYS A 243 6.05 -16.90 -27.77
N ARG A 244 5.61 -16.96 -26.51
CA ARG A 244 6.51 -17.21 -25.37
C ARG A 244 6.56 -18.65 -24.89
N GLY A 245 5.68 -19.54 -25.37
CA GLY A 245 5.64 -20.99 -25.08
C GLY A 245 5.32 -21.34 -23.61
N SER A 246 6.13 -20.85 -22.68
CA SER A 246 6.00 -20.96 -21.22
C SER A 246 5.39 -19.71 -20.56
N ALA A 247 4.82 -18.78 -21.36
CA ALA A 247 4.22 -17.55 -20.87
C ALA A 247 3.02 -17.82 -19.97
N LYS A 248 3.07 -17.25 -18.77
CA LYS A 248 2.13 -17.50 -17.69
C LYS A 248 1.01 -16.46 -17.72
N VAL A 249 -0.12 -16.80 -18.34
CA VAL A 249 -1.28 -15.87 -18.42
C VAL A 249 -2.38 -16.36 -17.49
N LEU A 250 -2.63 -15.58 -16.43
CA LEU A 250 -3.74 -15.75 -15.50
C LEU A 250 -4.92 -14.90 -15.96
N HIS A 251 -6.07 -15.54 -16.13
CA HIS A 251 -7.32 -14.87 -16.47
C HIS A 251 -8.22 -14.84 -15.23
N ILE A 252 -8.53 -13.66 -14.71
CA ILE A 252 -9.38 -13.50 -13.53
C ILE A 252 -10.69 -12.86 -13.97
N ALA A 253 -11.80 -13.57 -13.81
CA ALA A 253 -13.14 -13.04 -14.02
C ALA A 253 -13.52 -12.11 -12.85
N ALA A 254 -13.01 -10.87 -12.88
CA ALA A 254 -13.14 -9.89 -11.79
C ALA A 254 -14.50 -9.18 -11.75
N GLN A 255 -15.46 -9.62 -12.56
CA GLN A 255 -16.81 -9.06 -12.66
C GLN A 255 -17.61 -9.21 -11.36
N ASN A 256 -17.51 -10.37 -10.73
CA ASN A 256 -18.29 -10.73 -9.53
C ASN A 256 -17.42 -10.89 -8.28
N LEU A 257 -16.15 -10.48 -8.36
CA LEU A 257 -15.23 -10.58 -7.24
C LEU A 257 -15.07 -9.23 -6.57
N ALA A 258 -15.12 -9.23 -5.23
CA ALA A 258 -14.60 -8.13 -4.45
C ALA A 258 -13.10 -7.95 -4.72
N PRO A 259 -12.52 -6.76 -4.50
CA PRO A 259 -11.09 -6.53 -4.72
C PRO A 259 -10.16 -7.43 -3.90
N GLY A 260 -10.53 -7.78 -2.66
CA GLY A 260 -9.80 -8.73 -1.82
C GLY A 260 -9.84 -10.16 -2.36
N GLU A 261 -10.99 -10.59 -2.90
CA GLU A 261 -11.10 -11.87 -3.61
C GLU A 261 -10.29 -11.88 -4.91
N THR A 262 -10.28 -10.76 -5.63
CA THR A 262 -9.44 -10.57 -6.82
C THR A 262 -7.94 -10.64 -6.46
N LEU A 263 -7.54 -10.04 -5.33
CA LEU A 263 -6.18 -10.18 -4.79
C LEU A 263 -5.87 -11.64 -4.46
N ARG A 264 -6.78 -12.36 -3.79
CA ARG A 264 -6.60 -13.78 -3.45
C ARG A 264 -6.41 -14.65 -4.69
N ALA A 265 -7.27 -14.49 -5.69
CA ALA A 265 -7.15 -15.20 -6.97
C ALA A 265 -5.82 -14.88 -7.68
N ALA A 266 -5.36 -13.62 -7.63
CA ALA A 266 -4.06 -13.23 -8.20
C ALA A 266 -2.90 -13.91 -7.46
N ILE A 267 -2.90 -13.92 -6.12
CA ILE A 267 -1.86 -14.55 -5.30
C ILE A 267 -1.81 -16.06 -5.54
N GLU A 268 -2.95 -16.73 -5.54
CA GLU A 268 -3.07 -18.17 -5.78
C GLU A 268 -2.57 -18.54 -7.18
N GLY A 269 -2.97 -17.78 -8.20
CA GLY A 269 -2.53 -18.00 -9.57
C GLY A 269 -1.03 -17.74 -9.78
N LEU A 270 -0.42 -16.81 -9.02
CA LEU A 270 1.02 -16.54 -9.06
C LEU A 270 1.85 -17.55 -8.27
N ARG A 271 1.29 -18.22 -7.24
CA ARG A 271 2.01 -19.12 -6.32
C ARG A 271 2.82 -20.22 -7.03
N PRO A 272 2.30 -20.93 -8.06
CA PRO A 272 3.08 -21.94 -8.79
C PRO A 272 4.30 -21.35 -9.51
N TRP A 273 4.25 -20.06 -9.83
CA TRP A 273 5.28 -19.38 -10.62
C TRP A 273 6.38 -18.80 -9.75
N THR A 274 6.08 -18.58 -8.48
CA THR A 274 6.99 -18.03 -7.48
C THR A 274 7.66 -19.10 -6.61
N ALA A 275 7.09 -20.31 -6.53
CA ALA A 275 7.65 -21.43 -5.75
C ALA A 275 9.10 -21.79 -6.13
N ALA A 276 9.51 -21.53 -7.38
CA ALA A 276 10.88 -21.73 -7.85
C ALA A 276 11.91 -20.71 -7.31
N GLY A 277 11.47 -19.65 -6.62
CA GLY A 277 12.29 -18.51 -6.18
C GLY A 277 12.62 -18.47 -4.68
N ARG A 278 12.22 -19.46 -3.87
CA ARG A 278 12.52 -19.51 -2.42
C ARG A 278 14.03 -19.65 -2.17
N ARG A 279 14.77 -18.54 -2.12
CA ARG A 279 16.21 -18.54 -1.77
C ARG A 279 16.63 -17.55 -0.69
N ARG A 280 15.71 -16.79 -0.10
CA ARG A 280 16.04 -16.00 1.10
C ARG A 280 15.22 -16.54 2.25
N GLY A 281 15.86 -17.31 3.11
CA GLY A 281 15.31 -17.62 4.42
C GLY A 281 15.00 -16.29 5.10
N LEU A 282 13.76 -16.15 5.57
CA LEU A 282 13.39 -15.12 6.53
C LEU A 282 14.31 -15.34 7.73
N SER A 283 15.38 -14.56 7.86
CA SER A 283 16.05 -14.50 9.16
C SER A 283 15.03 -13.83 10.07
N SER A 284 14.58 -14.54 11.09
CA SER A 284 13.80 -13.96 12.19
C SER A 284 14.64 -12.84 12.79
N SER A 285 14.49 -11.64 12.25
CA SER A 285 15.10 -10.43 12.81
C SER A 285 14.41 -10.21 14.15
N PRO A 286 15.14 -9.80 15.21
CA PRO A 286 14.51 -9.49 16.48
C PRO A 286 13.34 -8.53 16.26
N VAL A 287 12.19 -8.93 16.80
CA VAL A 287 10.89 -8.29 16.64
C VAL A 287 10.94 -6.87 17.21
N LEU A 288 10.21 -5.98 16.52
CA LEU A 288 10.02 -4.54 16.78
C LEU A 288 11.22 -3.63 16.51
N GLY A 289 11.21 -3.01 15.31
CA GLY A 289 11.58 -1.60 15.04
C GLY A 289 12.96 -1.06 15.40
N THR A 290 13.75 -1.77 16.21
CA THR A 290 14.99 -1.30 16.79
C THR A 290 15.89 -2.52 17.05
N THR A 291 16.98 -2.65 16.30
CA THR A 291 18.09 -3.45 16.82
C THR A 291 18.57 -2.75 18.10
N ASN A 292 18.35 -3.35 19.27
CA ASN A 292 18.75 -2.83 20.59
C ASN A 292 20.21 -2.31 20.64
N ALA A 293 21.08 -2.82 19.78
CA ALA A 293 22.47 -2.37 19.65
C ALA A 293 22.67 -1.03 18.91
N GLN A 294 21.69 -0.53 18.15
CA GLN A 294 21.86 0.64 17.28
C GLN A 294 21.32 1.96 17.86
N LEU A 295 20.48 1.95 18.90
CA LEU A 295 19.97 3.19 19.50
C LEU A 295 20.81 3.74 20.66
N ALA A 296 21.62 2.91 21.33
CA ALA A 296 22.40 3.35 22.48
C ALA A 296 23.75 3.99 22.10
N GLY A 297 24.03 5.19 22.61
CA GLY A 297 25.38 5.78 22.68
C GLY A 297 25.88 6.55 21.45
N SER A 298 27.19 6.46 21.19
CA SER A 298 27.96 7.23 20.18
C SER A 298 27.50 7.08 18.72
N GLY A 299 26.57 6.16 18.45
CA GLY A 299 25.97 5.94 17.13
C GLY A 299 24.99 7.04 16.68
N PHE A 300 24.39 7.82 17.59
CA PHE A 300 23.51 8.95 17.21
C PHE A 300 24.29 10.07 16.50
N TRP A 301 25.43 10.50 17.05
CA TRP A 301 26.26 11.55 16.45
C TRP A 301 26.84 11.16 15.09
N LYS A 302 27.21 9.89 14.90
CA LYS A 302 27.59 9.36 13.58
C LYS A 302 26.46 9.43 12.54
N ARG A 303 25.20 9.37 12.97
CA ARG A 303 23.99 9.42 12.10
C ARG A 303 23.56 10.84 11.75
N VAL A 304 23.61 11.78 12.70
CA VAL A 304 23.36 13.22 12.42
C VAL A 304 24.41 13.79 11.46
N LEU A 305 25.62 13.21 11.46
CA LEU A 305 26.69 13.52 10.53
C LEU A 305 26.67 12.65 9.25
N ASP A 306 25.68 11.77 9.05
CA ASP A 306 25.53 11.05 7.77
C ASP A 306 25.23 12.07 6.68
N ARG A 307 26.07 12.10 5.65
CA ARG A 307 25.90 12.95 4.47
C ARG A 307 24.54 12.74 3.82
N ARG A 308 24.00 11.52 3.84
CA ARG A 308 22.66 11.21 3.32
C ARG A 308 21.57 11.87 4.17
N TYR A 309 21.67 11.80 5.50
CA TYR A 309 20.73 12.50 6.38
C TYR A 309 20.78 14.02 6.15
N LEU A 310 21.98 14.62 6.12
CA LEU A 310 22.14 16.06 5.93
C LEU A 310 21.65 16.53 4.55
N PHE A 311 22.15 15.93 3.47
CA PHE A 311 21.90 16.42 2.10
C PHE A 311 20.65 15.85 1.42
N ARG A 312 20.17 14.67 1.80
CA ARG A 312 18.96 14.06 1.20
C ARG A 312 17.71 14.25 2.05
N HIS A 313 17.82 14.53 3.35
CA HIS A 313 16.67 14.76 4.24
C HIS A 313 16.66 16.17 4.84
N LEU A 314 17.63 16.49 5.70
CA LEU A 314 17.59 17.70 6.53
C LEU A 314 17.56 18.99 5.69
N LEU A 315 18.42 19.12 4.69
CA LEU A 315 18.46 20.30 3.81
C LEU A 315 17.20 20.41 2.93
N PRO A 316 16.79 19.39 2.15
CA PRO A 316 15.58 19.48 1.32
C PRO A 316 14.29 19.69 2.13
N MET A 317 14.24 19.16 3.35
CA MET A 317 13.04 19.18 4.21
C MET A 317 13.11 20.20 5.34
N TRP A 318 14.12 21.09 5.33
CA TRP A 318 14.36 22.07 6.39
C TRP A 318 13.10 22.85 6.72
N PHE A 319 12.55 23.58 5.74
CA PHE A 319 11.34 24.40 5.90
C PHE A 319 10.05 23.59 6.02
N ARG A 320 10.08 22.29 5.69
CA ARG A 320 8.98 21.36 5.96
C ARG A 320 9.01 20.82 7.38
N GLY A 321 9.93 21.29 8.23
CA GLY A 321 9.93 21.02 9.66
C GLY A 321 11.02 20.06 10.14
N ALA A 322 11.89 19.58 9.25
CA ALA A 322 13.08 18.81 9.64
C ALA A 322 14.06 19.64 10.50
N TRP A 323 14.01 20.98 10.41
CA TRP A 323 14.79 21.89 11.27
C TRP A 323 14.60 21.64 12.78
N ARG A 324 13.49 21.00 13.17
CA ARG A 324 13.17 20.66 14.57
C ARG A 324 13.99 19.48 15.10
N GLU A 325 14.41 18.56 14.23
CA GLU A 325 15.09 17.32 14.63
C GLU A 325 16.42 17.59 15.36
N PRO A 326 17.29 18.51 14.90
CA PRO A 326 18.49 18.89 15.66
C PRO A 326 18.19 19.48 17.04
N MET A 327 16.98 20.01 17.26
CA MET A 327 16.62 20.63 18.54
C MET A 327 16.14 19.61 19.60
N PHE A 328 15.93 18.34 19.22
CA PHE A 328 15.43 17.32 20.15
C PHE A 328 16.37 17.05 21.33
N VAL A 329 17.68 17.25 21.16
CA VAL A 329 18.67 17.08 22.23
C VAL A 329 18.45 18.05 23.42
N PHE A 330 17.79 19.19 23.18
CA PHE A 330 17.52 20.20 24.20
C PHE A 330 16.22 19.97 24.97
N SER A 331 15.32 19.13 24.44
CA SER A 331 14.04 18.77 25.09
C SER A 331 14.21 17.54 25.99
N LYS A 332 13.48 17.49 27.11
CA LYS A 332 13.39 16.26 27.92
C LYS A 332 12.71 15.13 27.12
N ALA A 333 11.62 15.46 26.42
CA ALA A 333 10.91 14.53 25.55
C ALA A 333 11.77 14.07 24.36
N GLY A 334 12.52 15.00 23.75
CA GLY A 334 13.43 14.67 22.67
C GLY A 334 14.57 13.73 23.11
N ARG A 335 15.17 13.96 24.28
CA ARG A 335 16.16 13.02 24.85
C ARG A 335 15.57 11.65 25.18
N LEU A 336 14.33 11.59 25.64
CA LEU A 336 13.62 10.33 25.86
C LEU A 336 13.47 9.55 24.53
N LEU A 337 13.02 10.21 23.45
CA LEU A 337 12.94 9.61 22.11
C LEU A 337 14.31 9.10 21.62
N LEU A 338 15.38 9.86 21.86
CA LEU A 338 16.72 9.45 21.43
C LEU A 338 17.24 8.22 22.19
N ASN A 339 16.83 8.04 23.45
CA ASN A 339 17.27 6.92 24.28
C ASN A 339 16.42 5.66 24.08
N GLU A 340 15.10 5.82 23.99
CA GLU A 340 14.15 4.68 23.98
C GLU A 340 13.58 4.39 22.59
N GLY A 341 13.80 5.27 21.61
CA GLY A 341 13.04 5.25 20.36
C GLY A 341 11.56 5.55 20.59
N TYR A 342 10.70 5.14 19.67
CA TYR A 342 9.25 5.33 19.77
C TYR A 342 8.59 4.33 20.74
N SER A 343 8.92 4.43 22.02
CA SER A 343 8.35 3.62 23.12
C SER A 343 6.95 4.08 23.53
N ALA A 344 6.22 3.26 24.31
CA ALA A 344 4.93 3.63 24.89
C ALA A 344 5.00 4.91 25.74
N ARG A 345 6.12 5.15 26.42
CA ARG A 345 6.36 6.38 27.19
C ARG A 345 6.48 7.61 26.28
N VAL A 346 7.21 7.49 25.17
CA VAL A 346 7.34 8.57 24.19
C VAL A 346 5.99 8.86 23.53
N MET A 347 5.23 7.81 23.17
CA MET A 347 3.86 7.98 22.66
C MET A 347 2.98 8.76 23.63
N ARG A 348 3.02 8.42 24.93
CA ARG A 348 2.25 9.13 25.95
C ARG A 348 2.62 10.60 26.08
N VAL A 349 3.92 10.94 26.03
CA VAL A 349 4.37 12.35 26.03
C VAL A 349 3.82 13.12 24.82
N ILE A 350 3.71 12.46 23.66
CA ILE A 350 3.09 13.06 22.47
C ILE A 350 1.57 13.22 22.65
N TYR A 351 0.90 12.22 23.23
CA TYR A 351 -0.54 12.25 23.50
C TYR A 351 -0.93 13.32 24.53
N GLU A 352 -0.14 13.46 25.59
CA GLU A 352 -0.34 14.48 26.64
C GLU A 352 0.21 15.84 26.24
N ARG A 353 0.14 16.19 24.94
CA ARG A 353 0.72 17.40 24.34
C ARG A 353 0.49 18.67 25.16
N GLU A 354 -0.72 18.88 25.67
CA GLU A 354 -1.08 20.05 26.48
C GLU A 354 -0.31 20.14 27.80
N LYS A 355 -0.05 19.00 28.44
CA LYS A 355 0.74 18.90 29.68
C LYS A 355 2.24 18.93 29.38
N SER A 356 2.67 18.34 28.27
CA SER A 356 4.08 18.19 27.89
C SER A 356 4.68 19.43 27.22
N ALA A 357 3.87 20.30 26.59
CA ALA A 357 4.33 21.49 25.85
C ALA A 357 4.60 22.73 26.73
N ARG A 358 5.01 22.54 27.99
CA ARG A 358 5.23 23.65 28.95
C ARG A 358 6.46 24.49 28.61
N GLY A 359 7.51 23.91 28.03
CA GLY A 359 8.74 24.61 27.63
C GLY A 359 8.86 24.89 26.13
N PHE A 360 9.71 25.86 25.75
CA PHE A 360 10.00 26.21 24.34
C PHE A 360 10.50 24.99 23.52
N TRP A 361 11.48 24.26 24.06
CA TRP A 361 12.03 23.06 23.40
C TRP A 361 11.01 21.93 23.30
N ASP A 362 10.16 21.76 24.30
CA ASP A 362 9.11 20.73 24.27
C ASP A 362 8.02 21.06 23.24
N ARG A 363 7.70 22.35 23.05
CA ARG A 363 6.81 22.81 21.96
C ARG A 363 7.38 22.50 20.57
N ILE A 364 8.69 22.63 20.39
CA ILE A 364 9.38 22.23 19.16
C ILE A 364 9.22 20.71 18.95
N PHE A 365 9.45 19.91 19.98
CA PHE A 365 9.30 18.46 19.93
C PHE A 365 7.87 18.04 19.54
N VAL A 366 6.84 18.47 20.29
CA VAL A 366 5.45 18.07 19.99
C VAL A 366 4.91 18.70 18.70
N GLY A 367 5.51 19.81 18.24
CA GLY A 367 5.18 20.47 16.98
C GLY A 367 5.81 19.80 15.75
N TYR A 368 6.64 18.77 15.94
CA TYR A 368 7.19 17.99 14.84
C TYR A 368 6.06 17.23 14.11
N PRO A 369 5.99 17.24 12.76
CA PRO A 369 4.78 16.79 12.10
C PRO A 369 4.44 15.30 12.28
N LEU A 370 5.44 14.42 12.44
CA LEU A 370 5.16 13.03 12.83
C LEU A 370 4.53 12.93 14.23
N HIS A 371 4.96 13.75 15.19
CA HIS A 371 4.36 13.79 16.53
C HIS A 371 2.96 14.39 16.51
N ARG A 372 2.72 15.39 15.65
CA ARG A 372 1.35 15.90 15.40
C ARG A 372 0.45 14.82 14.82
N ALA A 373 0.94 14.04 13.85
CA ALA A 373 0.18 12.93 13.27
C ALA A 373 -0.18 11.86 14.31
N VAL A 374 0.76 11.51 15.19
CA VAL A 374 0.52 10.59 16.32
C VAL A 374 -0.52 11.18 17.30
N TYR A 375 -0.43 12.48 17.61
CA TYR A 375 -1.43 13.15 18.45
C TYR A 375 -2.82 13.15 17.79
N ASP A 376 -2.91 13.53 16.51
CA ASP A 376 -4.15 13.57 15.74
C ASP A 376 -4.81 12.18 15.69
N ARG A 377 -4.02 11.11 15.54
CA ARG A 377 -4.51 9.72 15.61
C ARG A 377 -5.30 9.47 16.90
N LEU A 378 -4.76 9.81 18.07
CA LEU A 378 -5.46 9.61 19.34
C LEU A 378 -6.77 10.42 19.39
N GLN A 379 -6.77 11.65 18.89
CA GLN A 379 -7.97 12.48 18.87
C GLN A 379 -9.07 11.88 17.97
N ILE A 380 -8.68 11.33 16.82
CA ILE A 380 -9.60 10.61 15.93
C ILE A 380 -10.16 9.38 16.64
N LEU A 381 -9.29 8.54 17.21
CA LEU A 381 -9.69 7.33 17.94
C LEU A 381 -10.69 7.63 19.04
N ARG A 382 -10.42 8.65 19.88
CA ARG A 382 -11.34 9.07 20.95
C ARG A 382 -12.72 9.46 20.43
N ARG A 383 -12.77 10.29 19.37
CA ARG A 383 -14.03 10.73 18.75
C ARG A 383 -14.83 9.59 18.15
N ARG A 384 -14.20 8.46 17.81
CA ARG A 384 -14.86 7.31 17.17
C ARG A 384 -15.20 6.19 18.13
N ILE A 385 -14.30 5.88 19.05
CA ILE A 385 -14.48 4.80 20.04
C ILE A 385 -15.51 5.20 21.10
N GLN A 386 -15.48 6.45 21.58
CA GLN A 386 -16.39 6.85 22.67
C GLN A 386 -17.87 6.72 22.30
N PRO A 387 -18.36 7.26 21.15
CA PRO A 387 -19.77 7.11 20.79
C PRO A 387 -20.18 5.66 20.56
N GLU A 388 -19.27 4.83 20.04
CA GLU A 388 -19.52 3.42 19.80
C GLU A 388 -19.70 2.64 21.12
N LEU A 389 -18.79 2.84 22.08
CA LEU A 389 -18.91 2.26 23.42
C LEU A 389 -20.19 2.72 24.11
N GLU A 390 -20.48 4.02 24.09
CA GLU A 390 -21.69 4.59 24.69
C GLU A 390 -22.97 3.99 24.08
N SER A 391 -23.03 3.89 22.75
CA SER A 391 -24.18 3.33 22.02
C SER A 391 -24.43 1.87 22.44
N ARG A 392 -23.40 1.03 22.40
CA ARG A 392 -23.51 -0.39 22.76
C ARG A 392 -23.84 -0.61 24.24
N LEU A 393 -23.22 0.14 25.16
CA LEU A 393 -23.49 0.03 26.60
C LEU A 393 -24.90 0.51 26.97
N ARG A 394 -25.37 1.62 26.40
CA ARG A 394 -26.75 2.10 26.62
C ARG A 394 -27.80 1.13 26.06
N GLY A 395 -27.43 0.33 25.06
CA GLY A 395 -28.23 -0.80 24.59
C GLY A 395 -28.27 -2.00 25.55
N GLY A 396 -27.69 -1.90 26.74
CA GLY A 396 -27.69 -2.95 27.77
C GLY A 396 -26.67 -4.08 27.52
N ARG A 397 -25.76 -3.92 26.55
CA ARG A 397 -24.75 -4.93 26.23
C ARG A 397 -23.52 -4.78 27.13
N SER A 398 -22.95 -5.89 27.59
CA SER A 398 -21.55 -5.91 28.03
C SER A 398 -20.66 -5.97 26.79
N ILE A 399 -19.55 -5.23 26.80
CA ILE A 399 -18.65 -5.10 25.65
C ILE A 399 -17.31 -5.75 25.98
N ARG A 400 -16.88 -6.70 25.15
CA ARG A 400 -15.53 -7.26 25.19
C ARG A 400 -14.64 -6.56 24.18
N VAL A 401 -13.52 -6.02 24.66
CA VAL A 401 -12.56 -5.27 23.86
C VAL A 401 -11.21 -5.99 23.87
N PHE A 402 -10.65 -6.21 22.69
CA PHE A 402 -9.27 -6.65 22.52
C PHE A 402 -8.41 -5.47 22.05
N THR A 403 -7.25 -5.23 22.66
CA THR A 403 -6.32 -4.18 22.22
C THR A 403 -4.88 -4.69 22.20
N ALA A 404 -4.25 -4.66 21.02
CA ALA A 404 -2.88 -5.11 20.82
C ALA A 404 -2.22 -4.34 19.67
N PRO A 405 -1.05 -3.71 19.86
CA PRO A 405 -0.42 -3.49 21.15
C PRO A 405 -1.24 -2.51 21.97
N SER A 406 -1.31 -2.71 23.28
CA SER A 406 -2.11 -1.82 24.12
C SER A 406 -1.38 -0.53 24.47
N GLY A 407 -0.05 -0.57 24.66
CA GLY A 407 0.65 0.47 25.42
C GLY A 407 -0.13 0.82 26.69
N PHE A 408 -0.23 2.12 27.00
CA PHE A 408 -1.08 2.62 28.10
C PHE A 408 -2.59 2.62 27.81
N ALA A 409 -3.01 2.15 26.63
CA ALA A 409 -4.39 2.08 26.14
C ALA A 409 -5.15 3.42 26.27
N ASP A 410 -4.48 4.54 26.02
CA ASP A 410 -5.06 5.89 26.15
C ASP A 410 -6.24 6.13 25.19
N ASP A 411 -6.28 5.39 24.08
CA ASP A 411 -7.39 5.34 23.13
C ASP A 411 -8.65 4.66 23.68
N LEU A 412 -8.54 3.83 24.74
CA LEU A 412 -9.66 3.26 25.48
C LEU A 412 -9.91 3.96 26.82
N PHE A 413 -8.86 4.21 27.60
CA PHE A 413 -9.00 4.80 28.92
C PHE A 413 -9.56 6.22 28.86
N GLN A 414 -9.10 7.08 27.95
CA GLN A 414 -9.59 8.46 27.89
C GLN A 414 -11.10 8.54 27.55
N PRO A 415 -11.63 7.77 26.58
CA PRO A 415 -13.07 7.62 26.41
C PRO A 415 -13.80 7.14 27.66
N LEU A 416 -13.32 6.07 28.30
CA LEU A 416 -13.97 5.50 29.49
C LEU A 416 -13.96 6.46 30.69
N GLU A 417 -12.87 7.20 30.90
CA GLU A 417 -12.76 8.27 31.91
C GLU A 417 -13.75 9.41 31.64
N SER A 418 -13.90 9.80 30.37
CA SER A 418 -14.90 10.79 29.98
C SER A 418 -16.33 10.31 30.23
N MET A 419 -16.61 9.05 29.91
CA MET A 419 -17.93 8.44 30.12
C MET A 419 -18.25 8.28 31.61
N ALA A 420 -17.28 7.84 32.42
CA ALA A 420 -17.44 7.65 33.85
C ALA A 420 -17.82 8.96 34.57
N SER A 421 -17.37 10.12 34.06
CA SER A 421 -17.71 11.43 34.60
C SER A 421 -19.20 11.78 34.47
N GLY A 422 -19.92 11.19 33.50
CA GLY A 422 -21.36 11.44 33.28
C GLY A 422 -22.26 10.24 33.61
N ALA A 423 -21.75 9.01 33.54
CA ALA A 423 -22.51 7.78 33.75
C ALA A 423 -21.59 6.61 34.17
N ALA A 424 -21.08 6.67 35.40
CA ALA A 424 -20.14 5.68 35.95
C ALA A 424 -20.61 4.22 35.81
N SER A 425 -21.92 3.96 35.96
CA SER A 425 -22.48 2.61 35.89
C SER A 425 -22.31 1.92 34.52
N LEU A 426 -22.26 2.70 33.43
CA LEU A 426 -22.10 2.15 32.09
C LEU A 426 -20.71 1.50 31.91
N VAL A 427 -19.68 2.06 32.53
CA VAL A 427 -18.28 1.62 32.35
C VAL A 427 -18.04 0.22 32.93
N HIS A 428 -18.80 -0.20 33.95
CA HIS A 428 -18.72 -1.56 34.52
C HIS A 428 -19.04 -2.69 33.53
N GLY A 429 -19.77 -2.37 32.45
CA GLY A 429 -20.11 -3.33 31.39
C GLY A 429 -18.95 -3.67 30.45
N VAL A 430 -17.79 -3.04 30.60
CA VAL A 430 -16.64 -3.21 29.71
C VAL A 430 -15.66 -4.26 30.27
N ASP A 431 -15.21 -5.16 29.40
CA ASP A 431 -14.19 -6.16 29.67
C ASP A 431 -13.07 -6.04 28.63
N VAL A 432 -11.85 -5.73 29.07
CA VAL A 432 -10.72 -5.44 28.18
C VAL A 432 -9.62 -6.47 28.36
N THR A 433 -9.23 -7.10 27.25
CA THR A 433 -7.97 -7.85 27.12
C THR A 433 -6.95 -6.98 26.39
N ALA A 434 -5.89 -6.61 27.10
CA ALA A 434 -4.81 -5.75 26.61
C ALA A 434 -3.52 -6.57 26.48
N VAL A 435 -2.83 -6.46 25.34
CA VAL A 435 -1.60 -7.22 25.06
C VAL A 435 -0.48 -6.26 24.68
N ASP A 436 0.68 -6.38 25.34
CA ASP A 436 1.89 -5.63 25.00
C ASP A 436 3.14 -6.38 25.52
N LEU A 437 4.32 -6.04 25.01
CA LEU A 437 5.58 -6.60 25.52
C LEU A 437 5.97 -6.05 26.90
N ASP A 438 5.61 -4.80 27.18
CA ASP A 438 5.93 -4.05 28.41
C ASP A 438 7.32 -4.40 28.99
N PRO A 439 8.42 -4.13 28.25
CA PRO A 439 9.75 -4.60 28.63
C PRO A 439 10.18 -4.12 30.02
N GLN A 440 9.69 -2.96 30.46
CA GLN A 440 10.00 -2.32 31.74
C GLN A 440 8.99 -2.63 32.86
N GLY A 441 7.89 -3.35 32.57
CA GLY A 441 6.86 -3.72 33.55
C GLY A 441 6.05 -2.54 34.11
N THR A 442 6.09 -1.38 33.45
CA THR A 442 5.47 -0.13 33.95
C THR A 442 4.07 0.08 33.41
N VAL A 443 3.78 -0.47 32.23
CA VAL A 443 2.49 -0.30 31.56
C VAL A 443 1.42 -1.14 32.26
N ALA A 444 1.73 -2.40 32.59
CA ALA A 444 0.80 -3.33 33.22
C ALA A 444 0.27 -2.79 34.57
N GLU A 445 1.17 -2.34 35.44
CA GLU A 445 0.81 -1.86 36.78
C GLU A 445 -0.05 -0.60 36.72
N GLU A 446 0.29 0.35 35.84
CA GLU A 446 -0.45 1.60 35.72
C GLU A 446 -1.85 1.38 35.13
N THR A 447 -1.95 0.60 34.04
CA THR A 447 -3.24 0.32 33.40
C THR A 447 -4.17 -0.47 34.31
N ALA A 448 -3.66 -1.44 35.08
CA ALA A 448 -4.43 -2.15 36.10
C ALA A 448 -4.99 -1.20 37.18
N ARG A 449 -4.17 -0.26 37.68
CA ARG A 449 -4.63 0.75 38.65
C ARG A 449 -5.69 1.68 38.06
N ARG A 450 -5.51 2.13 36.82
CA ARG A 450 -6.50 2.97 36.12
C ARG A 450 -7.83 2.23 35.94
N ALA A 451 -7.79 0.95 35.56
CA ALA A 451 -8.99 0.14 35.38
C ALA A 451 -9.72 -0.09 36.71
N ALA A 452 -9.00 -0.43 37.78
CA ALA A 452 -9.58 -0.59 39.11
C ALA A 452 -10.28 0.68 39.60
N LYS A 453 -9.69 1.86 39.32
CA LYS A 453 -10.29 3.16 39.65
C LYS A 453 -11.60 3.42 38.89
N LEU A 454 -11.70 2.97 37.65
CA LEU A 454 -12.89 3.14 36.79
C LEU A 454 -13.91 2.00 36.97
N GLY A 455 -13.51 0.90 37.61
CA GLY A 455 -14.40 -0.20 37.97
C GLY A 455 -14.77 -1.15 36.83
N PHE A 456 -14.00 -1.22 35.74
CA PHE A 456 -14.25 -2.16 34.65
C PHE A 456 -13.27 -3.35 34.68
N ARG A 457 -13.61 -4.44 33.99
CA ARG A 457 -12.77 -5.64 33.95
C ARG A 457 -11.60 -5.42 32.99
N PHE A 458 -10.39 -5.62 33.48
CA PHE A 458 -9.18 -5.39 32.71
C PHE A 458 -8.15 -6.49 32.96
N ARG A 459 -7.71 -7.13 31.88
CA ARG A 459 -6.66 -8.14 31.89
C ARG A 459 -5.51 -7.67 31.00
N PHE A 460 -4.35 -7.45 31.61
CA PHE A 460 -3.12 -7.19 30.88
C PHE A 460 -2.36 -8.50 30.67
N VAL A 461 -1.95 -8.77 29.42
CA VAL A 461 -1.16 -9.94 29.05
C VAL A 461 0.15 -9.46 28.48
N ARG A 462 1.23 -9.68 29.24
CA ARG A 462 2.59 -9.37 28.81
C ARG A 462 3.08 -10.46 27.87
N ALA A 463 2.96 -10.26 26.57
CA ALA A 463 3.27 -11.28 25.57
C ALA A 463 3.58 -10.70 24.19
N ASP A 464 4.28 -11.49 23.38
CA ASP A 464 4.46 -11.22 21.95
C ASP A 464 3.21 -11.67 21.18
N LEU A 465 2.48 -10.72 20.61
CA LEU A 465 1.26 -10.99 19.84
C LEU A 465 1.52 -11.73 18.53
N THR A 466 2.76 -11.88 18.10
CA THR A 466 3.12 -12.70 16.93
C THR A 466 3.26 -14.17 17.26
N SER A 467 3.35 -14.52 18.56
CA SER A 467 3.41 -15.90 19.01
C SER A 467 2.07 -16.61 18.83
N GLU A 468 2.11 -17.79 18.20
CA GLU A 468 0.94 -18.64 17.99
C GLU A 468 0.37 -19.14 19.31
N ASP A 469 1.21 -19.60 20.25
CA ASP A 469 0.77 -20.05 21.58
C ASP A 469 0.00 -18.98 22.36
N VAL A 470 0.44 -17.72 22.21
CA VAL A 470 -0.22 -16.57 22.85
C VAL A 470 -1.59 -16.34 22.23
N ARG A 471 -1.71 -16.45 20.90
CA ARG A 471 -2.99 -16.29 20.18
C ARG A 471 -3.98 -17.42 20.49
N VAL A 472 -3.52 -18.67 20.53
CA VAL A 472 -4.32 -19.83 20.94
C VAL A 472 -4.86 -19.63 22.37
N GLY A 473 -4.07 -19.00 23.24
CA GLY A 473 -4.50 -18.63 24.59
C GLY A 473 -5.71 -17.70 24.63
N PHE A 474 -5.90 -16.85 23.62
CA PHE A 474 -7.00 -15.87 23.54
C PHE A 474 -8.27 -16.42 22.89
N GLU A 475 -8.23 -17.56 22.20
CA GLU A 475 -9.40 -18.15 21.53
C GLU A 475 -10.57 -18.39 22.51
N LYS A 476 -10.24 -18.64 23.78
CA LYS A 476 -11.21 -18.87 24.87
C LYS A 476 -11.90 -17.59 25.35
N ASP A 477 -11.32 -16.43 25.06
CA ASP A 477 -11.77 -15.12 25.56
C ASP A 477 -12.71 -14.41 24.56
N GLY A 478 -12.70 -14.82 23.28
CA GLY A 478 -13.56 -14.32 22.21
C GLY A 478 -14.99 -14.91 22.18
N PRO A 479 -15.84 -14.47 21.24
CA PRO A 479 -15.58 -13.41 20.27
C PRO A 479 -15.65 -12.01 20.92
N TYR A 480 -14.86 -11.07 20.40
CA TYR A 480 -14.79 -9.68 20.85
C TYR A 480 -15.80 -8.79 20.11
N ASP A 481 -16.29 -7.75 20.78
CA ASP A 481 -17.14 -6.72 20.19
C ASP A 481 -16.32 -5.68 19.44
N ILE A 482 -15.15 -5.32 19.98
CA ILE A 482 -14.25 -4.31 19.39
C ILE A 482 -12.81 -4.82 19.50
N ALA A 483 -12.06 -4.74 18.41
CA ALA A 483 -10.62 -5.01 18.40
C ALA A 483 -9.85 -3.77 17.95
N LEU A 484 -8.80 -3.42 18.70
CA LEU A 484 -7.92 -2.29 18.41
C LEU A 484 -6.55 -2.83 18.02
N PHE A 485 -6.19 -2.63 16.75
CA PHE A 485 -4.86 -2.88 16.20
C PHE A 485 -4.25 -1.56 15.76
N VAL A 486 -3.85 -0.76 16.75
CA VAL A 486 -3.43 0.63 16.58
C VAL A 486 -1.96 0.81 16.95
N GLY A 487 -1.21 1.46 16.07
CA GLY A 487 0.15 1.89 16.32
C GLY A 487 1.22 0.83 16.08
N LEU A 488 0.85 -0.33 15.52
CA LEU A 488 1.80 -1.39 15.17
C LEU A 488 1.80 -1.80 13.70
N SER A 489 0.76 -1.47 12.93
CA SER A 489 0.69 -1.79 11.49
C SER A 489 1.91 -1.33 10.70
N SER A 490 2.50 -0.19 11.09
CA SER A 490 3.72 0.36 10.47
C SER A 490 5.04 -0.19 11.00
N TRP A 491 5.03 -1.01 12.05
CA TRP A 491 6.24 -1.54 12.71
C TRP A 491 6.33 -3.06 12.68
N LEU A 492 5.18 -3.73 12.57
CA LEU A 492 5.09 -5.17 12.42
C LEU A 492 5.48 -5.53 10.99
N PRO A 493 6.25 -6.63 10.77
CA PRO A 493 6.46 -7.11 9.42
C PRO A 493 5.13 -7.52 8.78
N LYS A 494 5.07 -7.45 7.45
CA LYS A 494 3.83 -7.63 6.70
C LYS A 494 3.21 -9.02 6.89
N PRO A 495 3.97 -10.13 6.91
CA PRO A 495 3.40 -11.46 7.17
C PRO A 495 2.64 -11.52 8.50
N GLU A 496 3.22 -11.00 9.56
CA GLU A 496 2.67 -10.98 10.91
C GLU A 496 1.48 -10.02 11.00
N THR A 497 1.51 -8.91 10.25
CA THR A 497 0.37 -7.99 10.10
C THR A 497 -0.84 -8.69 9.49
N LEU A 498 -0.68 -9.39 8.36
CA LEU A 498 -1.81 -10.10 7.73
C LEU A 498 -2.28 -11.28 8.58
N SER A 499 -1.34 -12.01 9.18
CA SER A 499 -1.65 -13.10 10.12
C SER A 499 -2.48 -12.59 11.30
N HIS A 500 -2.11 -11.46 11.90
CA HIS A 500 -2.85 -10.87 13.01
C HIS A 500 -4.23 -10.36 12.60
N LEU A 501 -4.34 -9.68 11.45
CA LEU A 501 -5.63 -9.22 10.93
C LEU A 501 -6.60 -10.38 10.68
N ARG A 502 -6.15 -11.48 10.10
CA ARG A 502 -6.99 -12.69 9.92
C ARG A 502 -7.42 -13.29 11.25
N TRP A 503 -6.50 -13.39 12.19
CA TRP A 503 -6.83 -13.86 13.54
C TRP A 503 -7.90 -12.97 14.19
N LEU A 504 -7.77 -11.63 14.08
CA LEU A 504 -8.78 -10.70 14.56
C LEU A 504 -10.13 -10.90 13.86
N ARG A 505 -10.14 -11.18 12.55
CA ARG A 505 -11.39 -11.45 11.82
C ARG A 505 -12.13 -12.67 12.34
N GLU A 506 -11.40 -13.73 12.68
CA GLU A 506 -11.96 -14.97 13.23
C GLU A 506 -12.47 -14.81 14.67
N HIS A 507 -11.93 -13.83 15.41
CA HIS A 507 -12.23 -13.61 16.82
C HIS A 507 -13.11 -12.38 17.09
N LEU A 508 -13.54 -11.68 16.04
CA LEU A 508 -14.53 -10.62 16.13
C LEU A 508 -15.92 -11.17 15.86
N ARG A 509 -16.92 -10.65 16.58
CA ARG A 509 -18.34 -10.92 16.28
C ARG A 509 -18.69 -10.40 14.89
N GLU A 510 -19.70 -10.97 14.23
CA GLU A 510 -20.19 -10.46 12.94
C GLU A 510 -20.69 -9.00 13.01
N ASP A 511 -21.19 -8.55 14.15
CA ASP A 511 -21.54 -7.15 14.43
C ASP A 511 -20.42 -6.37 15.18
N GLY A 512 -19.22 -6.93 15.18
CA GLY A 512 -18.03 -6.36 15.82
C GLY A 512 -17.38 -5.26 14.99
N LEU A 513 -16.34 -4.64 15.54
CA LEU A 513 -15.59 -3.58 14.86
C LEU A 513 -14.09 -3.77 15.02
N LEU A 514 -13.37 -3.71 13.90
CA LEU A 514 -11.94 -3.51 13.88
C LEU A 514 -11.64 -2.00 13.82
N VAL A 515 -10.83 -1.52 14.76
CA VAL A 515 -10.23 -0.18 14.73
C VAL A 515 -8.72 -0.34 14.54
N THR A 516 -8.19 0.25 13.48
CA THR A 516 -6.77 0.15 13.15
C THR A 516 -6.26 1.45 12.55
N ASP A 517 -4.95 1.58 12.37
CA ASP A 517 -4.35 2.74 11.73
C ASP A 517 -3.32 2.33 10.68
N CYS A 518 -2.97 3.27 9.81
CA CYS A 518 -1.81 3.15 8.94
C CYS A 518 -1.15 4.52 8.75
N PHE A 519 0.14 4.50 8.39
CA PHE A 519 0.89 5.71 8.06
C PHE A 519 1.26 5.71 6.58
N THR A 520 1.02 6.82 5.90
CA THR A 520 1.59 7.08 4.58
C THR A 520 3.02 7.57 4.76
N ALA A 521 3.92 7.16 3.87
CA ALA A 521 5.28 7.65 3.89
C ALA A 521 5.31 9.18 3.67
N GLY A 522 6.01 9.89 4.55
CA GLY A 522 6.18 11.34 4.49
C GLY A 522 7.65 11.73 4.53
N ALA A 523 7.90 13.04 4.56
CA ALA A 523 9.24 13.63 4.72
C ALA A 523 10.12 12.92 5.75
N TYR A 524 9.51 12.61 6.89
CA TYR A 524 10.16 12.10 8.10
C TYR A 524 10.44 10.59 8.05
N ALA A 525 9.86 9.88 7.09
CA ALA A 525 10.19 8.47 6.84
C ALA A 525 11.68 8.31 6.48
N LEU A 526 12.26 9.28 5.76
CA LEU A 526 13.70 9.31 5.46
C LEU A 526 14.54 9.48 6.73
N ALA A 527 14.12 10.34 7.66
CA ALA A 527 14.77 10.51 8.95
C ALA A 527 14.78 9.18 9.72
N GLY A 528 13.64 8.51 9.77
CA GLY A 528 13.50 7.20 10.42
C GLY A 528 14.40 6.14 9.79
N CYS A 529 14.38 6.02 8.47
CA CYS A 529 15.23 5.09 7.72
C CYS A 529 16.73 5.34 7.99
N TYR A 530 17.21 6.58 7.93
CA TYR A 530 18.61 6.91 8.26
C TYR A 530 18.94 6.72 9.74
N ALA A 531 17.93 6.81 10.62
CA ALA A 531 18.06 6.45 12.01
C ALA A 531 18.10 4.91 12.25
N GLY A 532 17.79 4.10 11.24
CA GLY A 532 17.80 2.63 11.30
C GLY A 532 16.44 2.00 11.60
N TYR A 533 15.36 2.78 11.56
CA TYR A 533 14.01 2.24 11.71
C TYR A 533 13.59 1.50 10.44
N LYS A 534 13.10 0.28 10.63
CA LYS A 534 12.39 -0.51 9.63
C LYS A 534 10.89 -0.27 9.80
N ALA A 535 10.28 0.30 8.78
CA ALA A 535 8.88 0.69 8.83
C ALA A 535 8.13 0.29 7.57
N GLN A 536 6.83 0.11 7.73
CA GLN A 536 5.87 -0.19 6.68
C GLN A 536 4.93 1.00 6.48
N TYR A 537 4.74 1.40 5.23
CA TYR A 537 3.93 2.53 4.85
C TYR A 537 2.80 2.09 3.93
N TYR A 538 1.61 2.58 4.22
CA TYR A 538 0.41 2.23 3.45
C TYR A 538 -0.34 3.50 3.10
N SER A 539 -0.73 3.61 1.83
CA SER A 539 -1.82 4.52 1.48
C SER A 539 -3.12 3.99 2.10
N PRO A 540 -4.09 4.86 2.45
CA PRO A 540 -5.37 4.39 2.97
C PRO A 540 -6.09 3.42 2.03
N GLY A 541 -6.06 3.71 0.72
CA GLY A 541 -6.66 2.83 -0.28
C GLY A 541 -6.01 1.45 -0.32
N SER A 542 -4.67 1.40 -0.20
CA SER A 542 -3.98 0.12 -0.15
C SER A 542 -4.28 -0.65 1.12
N TYR A 543 -4.31 0.02 2.28
CA TYR A 543 -4.59 -0.64 3.56
C TYR A 543 -6.03 -1.16 3.62
N ARG A 544 -7.02 -0.42 3.09
CA ARG A 544 -8.40 -0.91 2.93
C ARG A 544 -8.46 -2.23 2.16
N MET A 545 -7.70 -2.36 1.07
CA MET A 545 -7.65 -3.61 0.31
C MET A 545 -6.95 -4.75 1.05
N LEU A 546 -6.03 -4.46 1.97
CA LEU A 546 -5.47 -5.48 2.86
C LEU A 546 -6.51 -5.96 3.87
N LEU A 547 -7.33 -5.05 4.42
CA LEU A 547 -8.44 -5.41 5.30
C LEU A 547 -9.45 -6.31 4.56
N ASP A 548 -9.83 -5.92 3.34
CA ASP A 548 -10.70 -6.71 2.46
C ASP A 548 -10.13 -8.11 2.17
N TYR A 549 -8.83 -8.17 1.88
CA TYR A 549 -8.12 -9.43 1.67
C TYR A 549 -8.07 -10.32 2.93
N CYS A 550 -8.01 -9.72 4.12
CA CYS A 550 -8.05 -10.41 5.41
C CYS A 550 -9.46 -10.78 5.87
N GLY A 551 -10.49 -10.45 5.08
CA GLY A 551 -11.86 -10.85 5.32
C GLY A 551 -12.72 -9.84 6.08
N PHE A 552 -12.30 -8.57 6.19
CA PHE A 552 -13.14 -7.46 6.68
C PHE A 552 -13.83 -6.74 5.51
N ASP A 553 -14.85 -5.92 5.78
CA ASP A 553 -15.37 -4.94 4.81
C ASP A 553 -14.41 -3.75 4.67
N GLY A 554 -13.27 -3.99 4.01
CA GLY A 554 -12.25 -2.97 3.77
C GLY A 554 -12.71 -1.86 2.83
N LEU A 555 -13.54 -2.20 1.83
CA LEU A 555 -14.09 -1.24 0.88
C LEU A 555 -15.19 -0.34 1.45
N GLY A 556 -15.94 -0.80 2.45
CA GLY A 556 -16.87 0.00 3.23
C GLY A 556 -16.23 0.69 4.42
N ALA A 557 -15.02 0.28 4.81
CA ALA A 557 -14.32 0.82 5.98
C ALA A 557 -14.24 2.35 5.97
N MET A 558 -14.60 2.97 7.09
CA MET A 558 -14.47 4.41 7.29
C MET A 558 -12.99 4.77 7.40
N VAL A 559 -12.58 5.86 6.75
CA VAL A 559 -11.21 6.41 6.87
C VAL A 559 -11.28 7.85 7.36
N GLU A 560 -10.59 8.14 8.45
CA GLU A 560 -10.36 9.51 8.93
C GLU A 560 -8.86 9.78 9.03
N SER A 561 -8.42 10.91 8.48
CA SER A 561 -6.99 11.27 8.41
C SER A 561 -6.69 12.44 9.35
N GLY A 562 -5.49 12.46 9.91
CA GLY A 562 -4.98 13.64 10.62
C GLY A 562 -4.80 14.84 9.69
N ALA A 563 -4.53 16.01 10.27
CA ALA A 563 -4.50 17.27 9.52
C ALA A 563 -3.44 17.26 8.40
N ASP A 564 -2.28 16.66 8.67
CA ASP A 564 -1.17 16.55 7.71
C ASP A 564 -1.33 15.36 6.73
N ARG A 565 -2.41 14.56 6.86
CA ARG A 565 -2.66 13.32 6.08
C ARG A 565 -1.49 12.32 6.09
N ILE A 566 -0.77 12.26 7.22
CA ILE A 566 0.32 11.31 7.45
C ILE A 566 -0.24 10.03 8.11
N ASN A 567 -1.05 10.20 9.16
CA ASN A 567 -1.74 9.11 9.84
C ASN A 567 -3.18 8.98 9.35
N HIS A 568 -3.68 7.76 9.33
CA HIS A 568 -5.04 7.42 8.93
C HIS A 568 -5.60 6.38 9.89
N VAL A 569 -6.77 6.64 10.46
CA VAL A 569 -7.52 5.67 11.26
C VAL A 569 -8.56 5.04 10.37
N LEU A 570 -8.66 3.72 10.41
CA LEU A 570 -9.63 2.93 9.68
C LEU A 570 -10.51 2.16 10.66
N ILE A 571 -11.80 2.15 10.38
CA ILE A 571 -12.79 1.35 11.10
C ILE A 571 -13.50 0.46 10.09
N ALA A 572 -13.38 -0.85 10.28
CA ALA A 572 -13.94 -1.84 9.38
C ALA A 572 -14.83 -2.81 10.15
N SER A 573 -15.95 -3.16 9.53
CA SER A 573 -16.74 -4.31 9.97
C SER A 573 -16.06 -5.59 9.51
N PRO A 574 -16.27 -6.71 10.21
CA PRO A 574 -15.90 -8.05 9.75
C PRO A 574 -16.55 -8.43 8.43
#